data_AF-A0A938WP08-F1
#
_entry.id   AF-A0A938WP08-F1
#
_cell.length_a   1.000
_cell.length_b   1.000
_cell.length_c   1.000
_cell.angle_alpha   90.00
_cell.angle_beta   90.00
_cell.angle_gamma   90.00
#
_symmetry.space_group_name_H-M   'P 1'
#
loop_
_entity.id
_entity.type
_entity.pdbx_description
1 polymer ?
#
loop_
_entity_poly.entity_id
_entity_poly.type
_entity_poly.pdbx_seq_one_letter_code
_entity_poly.pdbx_strand_id
1 'polypeptide(L)'
;MDELKDIYDRITYLRHKGMKMKDIAALVDFQPSVFSALYTTVIPAFVKNTERGMAPAEALDGALVWVNNVSKRRLLASLPSMKATLMATDVEPEPVRGGGGNPYAAALGSIMARSAEAIGSHAGTYMSYSMSSGSHAMKLEPYMIAPAAGGGYAEVTHNNAYGTTHRGLVMMNGASHIYLVFNENPYPQLALFSVCLRLPMYERPPFLRGIYTCFDYNYNPIARRILFVKLSDSTSADEFAKLNGCLKAREELEGQELAYYDYTCRGEDAVRLCNIPSPTMRIDDLAEEKRLLGSLNAG
;
A
#
# COMPACT_ATOMS: atom_id res chain seq x y z
N MET A 1 43.19 -0.17 -19.31
CA MET A 1 42.00 0.47 -19.92
C MET A 1 40.74 0.19 -19.12
N ASP A 2 40.61 -0.98 -18.49
CA ASP A 2 39.43 -1.35 -17.68
C ASP A 2 39.34 -0.72 -16.28
N GLU A 3 40.45 -0.32 -15.65
CA GLU A 3 40.39 0.06 -14.22
C GLU A 3 39.47 1.23 -13.89
N LEU A 4 39.43 2.27 -14.73
CA LEU A 4 38.51 3.41 -14.53
C LEU A 4 37.05 3.00 -14.71
N LYS A 5 36.79 2.07 -15.64
CA LYS A 5 35.45 1.54 -15.89
C LYS A 5 35.01 0.62 -14.75
N ASP A 6 35.88 -0.26 -14.28
CA ASP A 6 35.66 -1.12 -13.13
C ASP A 6 35.36 -0.30 -11.85
N ILE A 7 36.11 0.78 -11.65
CA ILE A 7 35.89 1.73 -10.55
C ILE A 7 34.52 2.40 -10.71
N TYR A 8 34.15 2.84 -11.91
CA TYR A 8 32.85 3.46 -12.17
C TYR A 8 31.68 2.51 -11.90
N ASP A 9 31.76 1.29 -12.41
CA ASP A 9 30.73 0.27 -12.22
C ASP A 9 30.60 -0.09 -10.74
N ARG A 10 31.73 -0.20 -10.01
CA ARG A 10 31.72 -0.47 -8.57
C ARG A 10 31.16 0.70 -7.76
N ILE A 11 31.48 1.95 -8.10
CA ILE A 11 30.89 3.13 -7.44
C ILE A 11 29.37 3.16 -7.71
N THR A 12 28.94 2.90 -8.94
CA THR A 12 27.52 2.83 -9.31
C THR A 12 26.80 1.75 -8.50
N TYR A 13 27.40 0.58 -8.36
CA TYR A 13 26.89 -0.52 -7.53
C TYR A 13 26.75 -0.11 -6.05
N LEU A 14 27.79 0.47 -5.45
CA LEU A 14 27.76 0.93 -4.04
C LEU A 14 26.71 2.03 -3.82
N ARG A 15 26.53 2.93 -4.80
CA ARG A 15 25.49 3.96 -4.81
C ARG A 15 24.10 3.34 -4.88
N HIS A 16 23.88 2.34 -5.75
CA HIS A 16 22.62 1.60 -5.83
C HIS A 16 22.31 0.82 -4.55
N LYS A 17 23.33 0.38 -3.82
CA LYS A 17 23.22 -0.25 -2.49
C LYS A 17 23.01 0.75 -1.34
N GLY A 18 22.85 2.04 -1.63
CA GLY A 18 22.46 3.05 -0.64
C GLY A 18 23.61 3.85 -0.02
N MET A 19 24.87 3.60 -0.41
CA MET A 19 26.02 4.34 0.13
C MET A 19 26.03 5.78 -0.40
N LYS A 20 26.23 6.78 0.47
CA LYS A 20 26.27 8.18 0.05
C LYS A 20 27.62 8.48 -0.61
N MET A 21 27.62 9.39 -1.58
CA MET A 21 28.84 9.76 -2.32
C MET A 21 29.98 10.25 -1.41
N LYS A 22 29.64 10.96 -0.33
CA LYS A 22 30.61 11.42 0.67
C LYS A 22 31.28 10.27 1.43
N ASP A 23 30.57 9.17 1.64
CA ASP A 23 31.06 8.02 2.41
C ASP A 23 31.98 7.18 1.51
N ILE A 24 31.62 6.99 0.24
CA ILE A 24 32.49 6.37 -0.77
C ILE A 24 33.78 7.20 -0.96
N ALA A 25 33.65 8.52 -1.06
CA ALA A 25 34.80 9.41 -1.20
C ALA A 25 35.76 9.31 -0.01
N ALA A 26 35.23 9.21 1.21
CA ALA A 26 36.02 9.03 2.42
C ALA A 26 36.76 7.67 2.44
N LEU A 27 36.13 6.59 1.96
CA LEU A 27 36.76 5.26 1.89
C LEU A 27 38.02 5.26 1.02
N VAL A 28 38.04 6.04 -0.05
CA VAL A 28 39.16 6.07 -1.00
C VAL A 28 40.07 7.29 -0.81
N ASP A 29 39.91 8.04 0.29
CA ASP A 29 40.67 9.25 0.63
C ASP A 29 40.62 10.36 -0.44
N PHE A 30 39.43 10.60 -0.98
CA PHE A 30 39.13 11.72 -1.86
C PHE A 30 38.22 12.75 -1.21
N GLN A 31 38.43 14.01 -1.55
CA GLN A 31 37.48 15.07 -1.20
C GLN A 31 36.14 14.82 -1.93
N PRO A 32 34.98 14.93 -1.26
CA PRO A 32 33.68 14.60 -1.86
C PRO A 32 33.36 15.33 -3.17
N SER A 33 33.75 16.60 -3.28
CA SER A 33 33.55 17.40 -4.49
C SER A 33 34.39 16.89 -5.68
N VAL A 34 35.64 16.51 -5.43
CA VAL A 34 36.56 15.95 -6.43
C VAL A 34 36.07 14.57 -6.87
N PHE A 35 35.67 13.73 -5.91
CA PHE A 35 35.14 12.39 -6.19
C PHE A 35 33.81 12.43 -6.96
N SER A 36 32.92 13.37 -6.62
CA SER A 36 31.68 13.60 -7.36
C SER A 36 31.93 14.04 -8.80
N ALA A 37 32.92 14.92 -9.03
CA ALA A 37 33.30 15.35 -10.37
C ALA A 37 33.90 14.19 -11.19
N LEU A 38 34.69 13.33 -10.56
CA LEU A 38 35.21 12.09 -11.17
C LEU A 38 34.07 11.19 -11.64
N TYR A 39 33.11 10.89 -10.75
CA TYR A 39 32.00 9.99 -11.04
C TYR A 39 31.01 10.54 -12.08
N THR A 40 30.65 11.82 -11.99
CA THR A 40 29.58 12.40 -12.83
C THR A 40 30.06 12.92 -14.18
N THR A 41 31.34 13.32 -14.28
CA THR A 41 31.85 14.06 -15.43
C THR A 41 33.08 13.39 -16.05
N VAL A 42 34.14 13.14 -15.27
CA VAL A 42 35.42 12.68 -15.83
C VAL A 42 35.34 11.25 -16.36
N ILE A 43 34.85 10.30 -15.56
CA ILE A 43 34.80 8.89 -16.00
C ILE A 43 33.79 8.68 -17.14
N PRO A 44 32.57 9.26 -17.12
CA PRO A 44 31.65 9.17 -18.25
C PRO A 44 32.21 9.78 -19.55
N ALA A 45 32.90 10.93 -19.45
CA ALA A 45 33.54 11.54 -20.61
C ALA A 45 34.71 10.70 -21.13
N PHE A 46 35.50 10.11 -20.24
CA PHE A 46 36.59 9.19 -20.58
C PHE A 46 36.05 7.96 -21.34
N VAL A 47 35.02 7.29 -20.79
CA VAL A 47 34.40 6.11 -21.43
C VAL A 47 33.88 6.46 -22.82
N LYS A 48 33.11 7.55 -22.94
CA LYS A 48 32.58 8.03 -24.22
C LYS A 48 33.68 8.35 -25.24
N ASN A 49 34.80 8.93 -24.81
CA ASN A 49 35.92 9.24 -25.69
C ASN A 49 36.67 7.97 -26.13
N THR A 50 36.83 7.00 -25.24
CA THR A 50 37.42 5.69 -25.59
C THR A 50 36.55 4.87 -26.53
N GLU A 51 35.22 4.90 -26.38
CA GLU A 51 34.27 4.26 -27.30
C GLU A 51 34.32 4.85 -28.72
N ARG A 52 34.73 6.12 -28.84
CA ARG A 52 34.94 6.81 -30.12
C ARG A 52 36.31 6.52 -30.74
N GLY A 53 37.07 5.59 -30.17
CA GLY A 53 38.38 5.16 -30.69
C GLY A 53 39.55 6.06 -30.31
N MET A 54 39.38 6.99 -29.37
CA MET A 54 40.50 7.83 -28.89
C MET A 54 41.48 7.01 -28.04
N ALA A 55 42.77 7.35 -28.11
CA ALA A 55 43.77 6.73 -27.24
C ALA A 55 43.47 7.05 -25.76
N PRO A 56 43.71 6.13 -24.82
CA PRO A 56 43.32 6.32 -23.41
C PRO A 56 43.92 7.56 -22.75
N ALA A 57 45.16 7.91 -23.10
CA ALA A 57 45.81 9.11 -22.58
C ALA A 57 45.07 10.38 -23.06
N GLU A 58 44.74 10.45 -24.34
CA GLU A 58 44.03 11.57 -24.96
C GLU A 58 42.57 11.66 -24.48
N ALA A 59 41.91 10.52 -24.33
CA ALA A 59 40.55 10.44 -23.80
C ALA A 59 40.46 10.97 -22.36
N LEU A 60 41.47 10.66 -21.53
CA LEU A 60 41.54 11.14 -20.14
C LEU A 60 41.87 12.64 -20.09
N ASP A 61 42.80 13.10 -20.93
CA ASP A 61 43.10 14.53 -21.04
C ASP A 61 41.87 15.32 -21.48
N GLY A 62 41.14 14.86 -22.49
CA GLY A 62 39.88 15.48 -22.92
C GLY A 62 38.76 15.44 -21.88
N ALA A 63 38.74 14.44 -20.99
CA ALA A 63 37.77 14.34 -19.91
C ALA A 63 38.08 15.30 -18.75
N LEU A 64 39.37 15.53 -18.47
CA LEU A 64 39.81 16.40 -17.37
C LEU A 64 39.67 17.90 -17.68
N VAL A 65 39.55 18.30 -18.95
CA VAL A 65 39.30 19.69 -19.36
C VAL A 65 38.01 20.26 -18.72
N TRP A 66 37.03 19.41 -18.46
CA TRP A 66 35.72 19.81 -17.93
C TRP A 66 35.69 20.03 -16.41
N VAL A 67 36.80 19.76 -15.72
CA VAL A 67 36.90 19.84 -14.27
C VAL A 67 38.16 20.57 -13.83
N ASN A 68 38.04 21.53 -12.92
CA ASN A 68 39.18 22.32 -12.43
C ASN A 68 39.77 21.81 -11.11
N ASN A 69 39.14 20.81 -10.50
CA ASN A 69 39.43 20.32 -9.16
C ASN A 69 40.03 18.90 -9.14
N VAL A 70 40.36 18.33 -10.30
CA VAL A 70 40.91 16.97 -10.42
C VAL A 70 42.33 17.03 -11.00
N SER A 71 43.32 16.54 -10.24
CA SER A 71 44.70 16.41 -10.71
C SER A 71 44.93 15.07 -11.41
N LYS A 72 45.33 15.09 -12.70
CA LYS A 72 45.67 13.89 -13.48
C LYS A 72 46.70 13.01 -12.76
N ARG A 73 47.76 13.64 -12.23
CA ARG A 73 48.86 12.93 -11.54
C ARG A 73 48.38 12.24 -10.27
N ARG A 74 47.56 12.93 -9.46
CA ARG A 74 47.00 12.36 -8.23
C ARG A 74 46.02 11.24 -8.53
N LEU A 75 45.15 11.43 -9.52
CA LEU A 75 44.16 10.43 -9.96
C LEU A 75 44.86 9.13 -10.37
N LEU A 76 45.81 9.20 -11.32
CA LEU A 76 46.52 8.03 -11.81
C LEU A 76 47.29 7.29 -10.71
N ALA A 77 47.93 8.02 -9.79
CA ALA A 77 48.64 7.43 -8.65
C ALA A 77 47.70 6.70 -7.66
N SER A 78 46.43 7.12 -7.58
CA SER A 78 45.44 6.57 -6.66
C SER A 78 44.56 5.45 -7.23
N LEU A 79 44.60 5.20 -8.55
CA LEU A 79 43.73 4.19 -9.17
C LEU A 79 43.88 2.78 -8.58
N PRO A 80 45.10 2.25 -8.33
CA PRO A 80 45.25 0.90 -7.83
C PRO A 80 44.68 0.73 -6.42
N SER A 81 44.96 1.69 -5.52
CA SER A 81 44.44 1.66 -4.15
C SER A 81 42.94 1.90 -4.11
N MET A 82 42.42 2.82 -4.91
CA MET A 82 40.99 3.10 -5.04
C MET A 82 40.22 1.85 -5.51
N LYS A 83 40.70 1.17 -6.55
CA LYS A 83 40.09 -0.07 -7.04
C LYS A 83 40.11 -1.15 -5.96
N ALA A 84 41.25 -1.38 -5.30
CA ALA A 84 41.37 -2.39 -4.26
C ALA A 84 40.39 -2.14 -3.11
N THR A 85 40.32 -0.90 -2.60
CA THR A 85 39.42 -0.53 -1.49
C THR A 85 37.95 -0.68 -1.87
N LEU A 86 37.55 -0.19 -3.05
CA LEU A 86 36.15 -0.28 -3.51
C LEU A 86 35.71 -1.72 -3.74
N MET A 87 36.61 -2.59 -4.23
CA MET A 87 36.33 -4.00 -4.48
C MET A 87 36.29 -4.84 -3.20
N ALA A 88 37.12 -4.50 -2.20
CA ALA A 88 37.13 -5.17 -0.90
C ALA A 88 36.00 -4.70 0.05
N THR A 89 35.32 -3.60 -0.29
CA THR A 89 34.19 -3.09 0.50
C THR A 89 32.94 -3.88 0.17
N ASP A 90 32.58 -4.85 1.01
CA ASP A 90 31.26 -5.46 0.99
C ASP A 90 30.30 -4.65 1.86
N VAL A 91 29.14 -4.36 1.28
CA VAL A 91 28.07 -3.62 1.94
C VAL A 91 26.95 -4.63 2.20
N GLU A 92 26.80 -5.02 3.46
CA GLU A 92 25.53 -5.58 3.92
C GLU A 92 24.45 -4.54 3.57
N PRO A 93 23.39 -4.91 2.85
CA PRO A 93 22.38 -3.94 2.43
C PRO A 93 21.74 -3.34 3.68
N GLU A 94 22.15 -2.12 4.04
CA GLU A 94 21.32 -1.31 4.91
C GLU A 94 19.98 -1.13 4.16
N PRO A 95 18.84 -1.45 4.79
CA PRO A 95 17.55 -1.21 4.17
C PRO A 95 17.51 0.27 3.79
N VAL A 96 17.27 0.54 2.50
CA VAL A 96 17.20 1.88 1.93
C VAL A 96 16.14 2.67 2.71
N ARG A 97 16.54 3.36 3.78
CA ARG A 97 15.73 4.33 4.46
C ARG A 97 15.80 5.63 3.68
N GLY A 98 14.88 5.75 2.71
CA GLY A 98 14.27 7.01 2.29
C GLY A 98 15.15 7.99 1.51
N GLY A 99 14.87 8.12 0.22
CA GLY A 99 15.43 9.18 -0.63
C GLY A 99 14.58 9.44 -1.87
N GLY A 100 13.26 9.59 -1.65
CA GLY A 100 12.23 9.71 -2.68
C GLY A 100 11.05 8.83 -2.29
N GLY A 101 10.29 9.25 -1.28
CA GLY A 101 9.09 8.51 -0.86
C GLY A 101 8.13 8.34 -2.03
N ASN A 102 7.39 7.22 -2.08
CA ASN A 102 6.36 7.01 -3.09
C ASN A 102 5.37 8.21 -3.03
N PRO A 103 5.24 9.02 -4.10
CA PRO A 103 4.41 10.22 -4.07
C PRO A 103 2.93 9.90 -3.83
N TYR A 104 2.47 8.72 -4.27
CA TYR A 104 1.11 8.25 -4.00
C TYR A 104 0.93 7.87 -2.53
N ALA A 105 1.94 7.26 -1.89
CA ALA A 105 1.90 6.99 -0.46
C ALA A 105 1.90 8.29 0.36
N ALA A 106 2.66 9.30 -0.06
CA ALA A 106 2.63 10.63 0.56
C ALA A 106 1.26 11.32 0.40
N ALA A 107 0.66 11.22 -0.79
CA ALA A 107 -0.68 11.74 -1.05
C ALA A 107 -1.75 11.04 -0.19
N LEU A 108 -1.70 9.71 -0.09
CA LEU A 108 -2.58 8.94 0.79
C LEU A 108 -2.37 9.32 2.26
N GLY A 109 -1.12 9.49 2.71
CA GLY A 109 -0.81 9.99 4.05
C GLY A 109 -1.47 11.34 4.35
N SER A 110 -1.47 12.25 3.37
CA SER A 110 -2.13 13.56 3.50
C SER A 110 -3.67 13.44 3.55
N ILE A 111 -4.26 12.51 2.80
CA ILE A 111 -5.70 12.21 2.87
C ILE A 111 -6.08 11.65 4.24
N MET A 112 -5.27 10.72 4.77
CA MET A 112 -5.48 10.13 6.09
C MET A 112 -5.42 11.17 7.21
N ALA A 113 -4.43 12.08 7.15
CA ALA A 113 -4.32 13.17 8.12
C ALA A 113 -5.56 14.07 8.13
N ARG A 114 -6.02 14.52 6.95
CA ARG A 114 -7.27 15.32 6.83
C ARG A 114 -8.51 14.57 7.30
N SER A 115 -8.51 13.24 7.15
CA SER A 115 -9.62 12.42 7.62
C SER A 115 -9.72 12.44 9.14
N ALA A 116 -8.60 12.51 9.87
CA ALA A 116 -8.63 12.63 11.33
C ALA A 116 -9.33 13.90 11.81
N GLU A 117 -9.14 15.02 11.09
CA GLU A 117 -9.77 16.30 11.39
C GLU A 117 -11.27 16.30 11.07
N ALA A 118 -11.67 15.62 10.00
CA ALA A 118 -13.04 15.63 9.49
C ALA A 118 -13.94 14.52 10.06
N ILE A 119 -13.37 13.43 10.60
CA ILE A 119 -14.15 12.26 11.01
C ILE A 119 -15.01 12.51 12.26
N GLY A 120 -14.73 13.58 13.02
CA GLY A 120 -15.34 13.81 14.34
C GLY A 120 -16.86 13.71 14.38
N SER A 121 -17.58 14.25 13.39
CA SER A 121 -19.06 14.16 13.31
C SER A 121 -19.57 12.75 13.03
N HIS A 122 -18.72 11.89 12.50
CA HIS A 122 -19.01 10.50 12.15
C HIS A 122 -18.26 9.50 13.02
N ALA A 123 -17.50 9.97 14.01
CA ALA A 123 -16.86 9.11 14.99
C ALA A 123 -17.92 8.47 15.90
N GLY A 124 -17.61 7.28 16.39
CA GLY A 124 -18.47 6.53 17.29
C GLY A 124 -18.51 5.05 16.95
N THR A 125 -19.44 4.36 17.60
CA THR A 125 -19.65 2.92 17.47
C THR A 125 -20.89 2.63 16.64
N TYR A 126 -20.77 1.71 15.70
CA TYR A 126 -21.79 1.31 14.74
C TYR A 126 -22.00 -0.20 14.80
N MET A 127 -23.24 -0.63 14.57
CA MET A 127 -23.52 -2.01 14.17
C MET A 127 -23.64 -2.04 12.65
N SER A 128 -22.87 -2.91 12.00
CA SER A 128 -23.05 -3.14 10.57
C SER A 128 -23.98 -4.32 10.32
N TYR A 129 -24.72 -4.25 9.21
CA TYR A 129 -25.58 -5.31 8.71
C TYR A 129 -25.17 -5.61 7.27
N SER A 130 -24.86 -6.87 6.98
CA SER A 130 -24.49 -7.32 5.64
C SER A 130 -24.71 -8.83 5.46
N MET A 131 -24.76 -9.30 4.22
CA MET A 131 -24.89 -10.73 3.94
C MET A 131 -23.61 -11.50 4.31
N SER A 132 -23.75 -12.70 4.90
CA SER A 132 -22.65 -13.64 5.16
C SER A 132 -22.11 -14.27 3.86
N SER A 133 -20.79 -14.43 3.75
CA SER A 133 -20.16 -15.00 2.54
C SER A 133 -20.36 -16.51 2.41
N GLY A 134 -20.63 -17.21 3.52
CA GLY A 134 -20.76 -18.66 3.57
C GLY A 134 -22.18 -19.18 3.86
N SER A 135 -23.16 -18.30 4.07
CA SER A 135 -24.54 -18.66 4.40
C SER A 135 -25.53 -17.55 4.02
N HIS A 136 -26.83 -17.86 3.96
CA HIS A 136 -27.91 -16.88 3.75
C HIS A 136 -28.26 -16.08 5.03
N ALA A 137 -27.39 -16.15 6.04
CA ALA A 137 -27.52 -15.40 7.29
C ALA A 137 -27.02 -13.95 7.11
N MET A 138 -27.57 -13.06 7.93
CA MET A 138 -27.06 -11.70 8.06
C MET A 138 -25.96 -11.66 9.11
N LYS A 139 -24.86 -11.01 8.77
CA LYS A 139 -23.79 -10.64 9.68
C LYS A 139 -24.17 -9.35 10.39
N LEU A 140 -24.13 -9.39 11.70
CA LEU A 140 -24.20 -8.22 12.56
C LEU A 140 -22.81 -8.05 13.15
N GLU A 141 -22.05 -7.06 12.70
CA GLU A 141 -20.64 -6.90 13.10
C GLU A 141 -20.40 -5.46 13.59
N PRO A 142 -19.91 -5.25 14.82
CA PRO A 142 -19.66 -3.92 15.34
C PRO A 142 -18.40 -3.30 14.73
N TYR A 143 -18.47 -1.99 14.49
CA TYR A 143 -17.38 -1.15 14.00
C TYR A 143 -17.24 0.09 14.88
N MET A 144 -16.01 0.45 15.24
CA MET A 144 -15.68 1.72 15.89
C MET A 144 -14.86 2.56 14.93
N ILE A 145 -15.32 3.78 14.67
CA ILE A 145 -14.62 4.77 13.85
C ILE A 145 -14.16 5.88 14.79
N ALA A 146 -12.87 6.15 14.86
CA ALA A 146 -12.32 7.16 15.75
C ALA A 146 -11.04 7.80 15.20
N PRO A 147 -10.73 9.04 15.56
CA PRO A 147 -9.36 9.55 15.43
C PRO A 147 -8.39 8.66 16.23
N ALA A 148 -7.21 8.39 15.68
CA ALA A 148 -6.18 7.65 16.41
C ALA A 148 -5.69 8.47 17.61
N ALA A 149 -5.24 7.79 18.68
CA ALA A 149 -4.84 8.41 19.95
C ALA A 149 -3.74 9.49 19.85
N GLY A 150 -3.02 9.57 18.73
CA GLY A 150 -2.01 10.60 18.43
C GLY A 150 -2.41 11.66 17.41
N GLY A 151 -3.65 11.67 16.91
CA GLY A 151 -4.20 12.73 16.04
C GLY A 151 -3.68 12.80 14.60
N GLY A 152 -2.96 11.79 14.11
CA GLY A 152 -2.35 11.81 12.76
C GLY A 152 -3.16 11.11 11.65
N TYR A 153 -4.14 10.30 12.01
CA TYR A 153 -5.04 9.59 11.10
C TYR A 153 -6.29 9.16 11.88
N ALA A 154 -7.32 8.73 11.16
CA ALA A 154 -8.49 8.07 11.74
C ALA A 154 -8.40 6.56 11.52
N GLU A 155 -8.84 5.79 12.52
CA GLU A 155 -8.80 4.33 12.53
C GLU A 155 -10.20 3.73 12.62
N VAL A 156 -10.30 2.53 12.07
CA VAL A 156 -11.47 1.67 12.22
C VAL A 156 -11.06 0.43 13.00
N THR A 157 -11.86 0.08 14.00
CA THR A 157 -11.79 -1.23 14.68
C THR A 157 -13.05 -2.01 14.35
N HIS A 158 -12.92 -3.28 13.99
CA HIS A 158 -14.02 -4.16 13.58
C HIS A 158 -13.92 -5.48 14.33
N ASN A 159 -14.99 -5.93 14.98
CA ASN A 159 -15.07 -7.30 15.48
C ASN A 159 -15.96 -8.11 14.55
N ASN A 160 -15.42 -9.16 13.94
CA ASN A 160 -16.19 -10.00 13.04
C ASN A 160 -17.09 -10.98 13.81
N ALA A 161 -18.01 -11.63 13.10
CA ALA A 161 -18.94 -12.60 13.68
C ALA A 161 -18.26 -13.88 14.23
N TYR A 162 -16.96 -14.04 14.02
CA TYR A 162 -16.17 -15.21 14.41
C TYR A 162 -15.18 -14.90 15.55
N GLY A 163 -15.29 -13.72 16.18
CA GLY A 163 -14.49 -13.34 17.35
C GLY A 163 -13.08 -12.82 17.02
N THR A 164 -12.81 -12.45 15.78
CA THR A 164 -11.54 -11.79 15.40
C THR A 164 -11.72 -10.28 15.32
N THR A 165 -10.76 -9.55 15.87
CA THR A 165 -10.70 -8.09 15.76
C THR A 165 -9.74 -7.67 14.65
N HIS A 166 -10.24 -6.83 13.74
CA HIS A 166 -9.46 -6.18 12.69
C HIS A 166 -9.30 -4.69 12.99
N ARG A 167 -8.15 -4.14 12.62
CA ARG A 167 -7.86 -2.71 12.68
C ARG A 167 -7.45 -2.21 11.32
N GLY A 168 -7.87 -0.99 11.00
CA GLY A 168 -7.62 -0.40 9.70
C GLY A 168 -7.64 1.12 9.70
N LEU A 169 -7.65 1.64 8.49
CA LEU A 169 -7.57 3.05 8.19
C LEU A 169 -8.91 3.59 7.73
N VAL A 170 -9.16 4.84 8.09
CA VAL A 170 -10.31 5.61 7.65
C VAL A 170 -9.83 6.72 6.71
N MET A 171 -10.45 6.83 5.55
CA MET A 171 -10.18 7.90 4.58
C MET A 171 -11.48 8.56 4.15
N MET A 172 -11.53 9.89 4.15
CA MET A 172 -12.69 10.65 3.72
C MET A 172 -12.49 11.27 2.35
N ASN A 173 -13.51 11.18 1.50
CA ASN A 173 -13.58 11.95 0.26
C ASN A 173 -14.45 13.19 0.49
N GLY A 174 -13.86 14.22 1.12
CA GLY A 174 -14.60 15.39 1.58
C GLY A 174 -15.78 14.99 2.46
N ALA A 175 -16.92 15.66 2.27
CA ALA A 175 -18.17 15.36 2.96
C ALA A 175 -19.06 14.34 2.22
N SER A 176 -18.51 13.59 1.26
CA SER A 176 -19.31 12.72 0.37
C SER A 176 -19.25 11.24 0.76
N HIS A 177 -18.08 10.73 1.13
CA HIS A 177 -17.86 9.31 1.40
C HIS A 177 -16.83 9.09 2.51
N ILE A 178 -17.01 7.99 3.23
CA ILE A 178 -16.03 7.41 4.15
C ILE A 178 -15.58 6.06 3.59
N TYR A 179 -14.27 5.87 3.47
CA TYR A 179 -13.64 4.61 3.14
C TYR A 179 -13.04 4.00 4.40
N LEU A 180 -13.36 2.74 4.67
CA LEU A 180 -12.76 1.93 5.73
C LEU A 180 -11.95 0.83 5.06
N VAL A 181 -10.68 0.67 5.42
CA VAL A 181 -9.80 -0.33 4.80
C VAL A 181 -8.99 -1.04 5.88
N PHE A 182 -9.12 -2.36 5.95
CA PHE A 182 -8.31 -3.22 6.82
C PHE A 182 -7.96 -4.53 6.12
N ASN A 183 -6.97 -5.24 6.66
CA ASN A 183 -6.60 -6.56 6.19
C ASN A 183 -7.34 -7.62 7.03
N GLU A 184 -8.08 -8.51 6.39
CA GLU A 184 -8.76 -9.62 7.08
C GLU A 184 -7.77 -10.70 7.52
N ASN A 185 -6.72 -10.93 6.74
CA ASN A 185 -5.70 -11.92 7.06
C ASN A 185 -4.51 -11.29 7.81
N PRO A 186 -3.82 -12.06 8.67
CA PRO A 186 -2.53 -11.65 9.20
C PRO A 186 -1.49 -11.55 8.08
N TYR A 187 -0.51 -10.65 8.27
CA TYR A 187 0.67 -10.55 7.41
C TYR A 187 1.38 -11.93 7.30
N PRO A 188 1.90 -12.34 6.12
CA PRO A 188 2.18 -11.55 4.91
C PRO A 188 1.09 -11.52 3.84
N GLN A 189 -0.04 -12.20 4.05
CA GLN A 189 -1.07 -12.30 3.01
C GLN A 189 -1.92 -11.02 2.94
N LEU A 190 -2.06 -10.45 1.74
CA LEU A 190 -2.95 -9.33 1.50
C LEU A 190 -4.36 -9.83 1.18
N ALA A 191 -5.31 -9.53 2.05
CA ALA A 191 -6.74 -9.76 1.89
C ALA A 191 -7.49 -8.52 2.38
N LEU A 192 -7.53 -7.49 1.52
CA LEU A 192 -8.13 -6.21 1.86
C LEU A 192 -9.65 -6.31 1.90
N PHE A 193 -10.21 -5.89 3.02
CA PHE A 193 -11.63 -5.58 3.15
C PHE A 193 -11.78 -4.06 3.06
N SER A 194 -12.48 -3.61 2.03
CA SER A 194 -12.69 -2.18 1.78
C SER A 194 -14.17 -1.86 1.82
N VAL A 195 -14.58 -0.96 2.70
CA VAL A 195 -15.95 -0.45 2.82
C VAL A 195 -15.99 0.98 2.29
N CYS A 196 -16.95 1.31 1.44
CA CYS A 196 -17.25 2.67 1.01
C CYS A 196 -18.67 3.04 1.47
N LEU A 197 -18.76 3.95 2.45
CA LEU A 197 -20.01 4.48 2.99
C LEU A 197 -20.29 5.85 2.37
N ARG A 198 -21.54 6.09 1.97
CA ARG A 198 -22.00 7.40 1.51
C ARG A 198 -22.45 8.25 2.69
N LEU A 199 -21.95 9.48 2.75
CA LEU A 199 -22.38 10.48 3.70
C LEU A 199 -23.62 11.21 3.18
N PRO A 200 -24.74 11.19 3.91
CA PRO A 200 -25.90 12.02 3.58
C PRO A 200 -25.67 13.47 4.02
N MET A 201 -26.38 14.41 3.40
CA MET A 201 -26.45 15.81 3.89
C MET A 201 -27.39 15.91 5.09
N TYR A 202 -27.04 15.20 6.17
CA TYR A 202 -27.79 15.16 7.42
C TYR A 202 -26.79 15.14 8.58
N GLU A 203 -27.01 15.98 9.60
CA GLU A 203 -26.01 16.24 10.65
C GLU A 203 -25.72 15.01 11.52
N ARG A 204 -26.74 14.21 11.81
CA ARG A 204 -26.63 12.98 12.63
C ARG A 204 -27.42 11.83 12.01
N PRO A 205 -26.94 11.24 10.90
CA PRO A 205 -27.73 10.27 10.18
C PRO A 205 -27.93 9.02 11.04
N PRO A 206 -29.15 8.47 11.11
CA PRO A 206 -29.41 7.27 11.91
C PRO A 206 -28.64 6.06 11.36
N PHE A 207 -28.32 6.07 10.07
CA PHE A 207 -27.51 5.05 9.42
C PHE A 207 -26.71 5.60 8.23
N LEU A 208 -25.65 4.89 7.88
CA LEU A 208 -24.86 5.08 6.67
C LEU A 208 -25.00 3.87 5.77
N ARG A 209 -25.12 4.10 4.46
CA ARG A 209 -25.26 3.04 3.45
C ARG A 209 -23.99 2.96 2.63
N GLY A 210 -23.60 1.75 2.26
CA GLY A 210 -22.41 1.56 1.46
C GLY A 210 -22.34 0.23 0.75
N ILE A 211 -21.17 0.01 0.16
CA ILE A 211 -20.75 -1.24 -0.46
C ILE A 211 -19.40 -1.60 0.15
N TYR A 212 -19.18 -2.88 0.43
CA TYR A 212 -17.84 -3.38 0.67
C TYR A 212 -17.39 -4.33 -0.43
N THR A 213 -16.08 -4.41 -0.60
CA THR A 213 -15.41 -5.38 -1.48
C THR A 213 -14.41 -6.19 -0.67
N CYS A 214 -14.43 -7.51 -0.85
CA CYS A 214 -13.47 -8.43 -0.27
C CYS A 214 -13.43 -9.74 -1.07
N PHE A 215 -12.80 -10.77 -0.52
CA PHE A 215 -12.83 -12.11 -1.07
C PHE A 215 -13.81 -13.00 -0.29
N ASP A 216 -14.48 -13.93 -0.98
CA ASP A 216 -15.19 -15.03 -0.32
C ASP A 216 -14.23 -16.14 0.13
N TYR A 217 -14.75 -17.20 0.76
CA TYR A 217 -13.95 -18.34 1.23
C TYR A 217 -13.19 -19.09 0.12
N ASN A 218 -13.64 -18.95 -1.14
CA ASN A 218 -13.00 -19.54 -2.31
C ASN A 218 -12.08 -18.53 -3.02
N TYR A 219 -11.75 -17.42 -2.36
CA TYR A 219 -10.96 -16.31 -2.90
C TYR A 219 -11.56 -15.62 -4.12
N ASN A 220 -12.87 -15.78 -4.36
CA ASN A 220 -13.52 -15.02 -5.42
C ASN A 220 -13.77 -13.58 -4.96
N PRO A 221 -13.47 -12.58 -5.81
CA PRO A 221 -13.87 -11.19 -5.56
C PRO A 221 -15.40 -11.07 -5.40
N ILE A 222 -15.82 -10.39 -4.34
CA ILE A 222 -17.22 -10.06 -4.10
C ILE A 222 -17.38 -8.58 -3.76
N ALA A 223 -18.52 -8.01 -4.16
CA ALA A 223 -18.99 -6.70 -3.73
C ALA A 223 -20.42 -6.81 -3.19
N ARG A 224 -20.69 -6.26 -2.01
CA ARG A 224 -21.99 -6.40 -1.31
C ARG A 224 -22.42 -5.14 -0.62
N ARG A 225 -23.74 -4.95 -0.49
CA ARG A 225 -24.31 -3.88 0.32
C ARG A 225 -23.98 -4.06 1.80
N ILE A 226 -23.81 -2.94 2.48
CA ILE A 226 -23.64 -2.88 3.92
C ILE A 226 -24.33 -1.64 4.47
N LEU A 227 -24.93 -1.80 5.64
CA LEU A 227 -25.62 -0.75 6.38
C LEU A 227 -24.96 -0.57 7.73
N PHE A 228 -24.58 0.64 8.09
CA PHE A 228 -24.03 0.99 9.40
C PHE A 228 -25.10 1.74 10.18
N VAL A 229 -25.59 1.18 11.28
CA VAL A 229 -26.51 1.85 12.21
C VAL A 229 -25.71 2.35 13.40
N LYS A 230 -25.85 3.64 13.75
CA LYS A 230 -25.08 4.20 14.87
C LYS A 230 -25.63 3.70 16.19
N LEU A 231 -24.78 3.07 17.01
CA LEU A 231 -25.14 2.59 18.35
C LEU A 231 -24.88 3.68 19.40
N SER A 232 -23.74 4.35 19.30
CA SER A 232 -23.35 5.41 20.24
C SER A 232 -22.33 6.35 19.61
N ASP A 233 -22.21 7.54 20.19
CA ASP A 233 -21.12 8.48 19.89
C ASP A 233 -19.81 8.10 20.63
N SER A 234 -19.80 7.00 21.40
CA SER A 234 -18.63 6.55 22.15
C SER A 234 -17.56 5.99 21.22
N THR A 235 -16.33 6.40 21.47
CA THR A 235 -15.10 5.87 20.86
C THR A 235 -14.20 5.19 21.89
N SER A 236 -14.79 4.68 22.98
CA SER A 236 -14.06 3.96 24.03
C SER A 236 -13.73 2.55 23.57
N ALA A 237 -12.43 2.23 23.52
CA ALA A 237 -11.96 0.88 23.18
C ALA A 237 -12.47 -0.18 24.18
N ASP A 238 -12.59 0.17 25.46
CA ASP A 238 -13.06 -0.75 26.51
C ASP A 238 -14.57 -1.03 26.40
N GLU A 239 -15.36 -0.04 25.96
CA GLU A 239 -16.78 -0.26 25.67
C GLU A 239 -16.95 -1.08 24.39
N PHE A 240 -16.17 -0.76 23.36
CA PHE A 240 -16.21 -1.48 22.08
C PHE A 240 -15.81 -2.95 22.21
N ALA A 241 -14.81 -3.26 23.04
CA ALA A 241 -14.34 -4.63 23.27
C ALA A 241 -15.42 -5.56 23.85
N LYS A 242 -16.49 -5.01 24.44
CA LYS A 242 -17.63 -5.79 24.95
C LYS A 242 -18.62 -6.19 23.87
N LEU A 243 -18.52 -5.62 22.67
CA LEU A 243 -19.41 -5.90 21.54
C LEU A 243 -18.85 -7.04 20.70
N ASN A 244 -19.70 -8.03 20.43
CA ASN A 244 -19.37 -9.18 19.59
C ASN A 244 -20.20 -9.15 18.31
N GLY A 245 -19.59 -9.58 17.21
CA GLY A 245 -20.34 -9.87 16.01
C GLY A 245 -21.11 -11.19 16.14
N CYS A 246 -22.17 -11.35 15.36
CA CYS A 246 -22.90 -12.61 15.26
C CYS A 246 -23.51 -12.81 13.87
N LEU A 247 -23.96 -14.04 13.62
CA LEU A 247 -24.77 -14.41 12.48
C LEU A 247 -26.21 -14.62 12.95
N LYS A 248 -27.17 -14.08 12.20
CA LYS A 248 -28.60 -14.37 12.40
C LYS A 248 -29.21 -14.87 11.11
N ALA A 249 -29.88 -16.01 11.17
CA ALA A 249 -30.74 -16.49 10.10
C ALA A 249 -31.97 -15.57 9.97
N ARG A 250 -32.65 -15.60 8.83
CA ARG A 250 -33.78 -14.72 8.55
C ARG A 250 -34.91 -14.88 9.58
N GLU A 251 -35.09 -16.10 10.05
CA GLU A 251 -36.13 -16.52 11.00
C GLU A 251 -35.89 -15.97 12.41
N GLU A 252 -34.64 -15.61 12.74
CA GLU A 252 -34.22 -15.09 14.03
C GLU A 252 -34.28 -13.55 14.09
N LEU A 253 -34.68 -12.89 13.00
CA LEU A 253 -34.69 -11.44 12.89
C LEU A 253 -36.01 -10.85 13.36
N GLU A 254 -35.91 -9.75 14.12
CA GLU A 254 -37.07 -9.07 14.68
C GLU A 254 -37.05 -7.56 14.39
N GLY A 255 -38.24 -6.96 14.30
CA GLY A 255 -38.41 -5.52 14.17
C GLY A 255 -37.66 -4.92 12.97
N GLN A 256 -36.75 -3.97 13.24
CA GLN A 256 -35.99 -3.27 12.20
C GLN A 256 -34.95 -4.17 11.50
N GLU A 257 -34.51 -5.27 12.14
CA GLU A 257 -33.50 -6.15 11.55
C GLU A 257 -34.01 -6.82 10.26
N LEU A 258 -35.31 -7.11 10.17
CA LEU A 258 -35.95 -7.62 8.95
C LEU A 258 -35.82 -6.63 7.79
N ALA A 259 -36.00 -5.34 8.05
CA ALA A 259 -35.86 -4.30 7.04
C ALA A 259 -34.39 -4.14 6.59
N TYR A 260 -33.44 -4.29 7.52
CA TYR A 260 -32.01 -4.27 7.21
C TYR A 260 -31.60 -5.48 6.38
N TYR A 261 -32.08 -6.67 6.74
CA TYR A 261 -31.91 -7.88 5.95
C TYR A 261 -32.43 -7.73 4.54
N ASP A 262 -33.67 -7.23 4.38
CA ASP A 262 -34.26 -7.02 3.06
C ASP A 262 -33.49 -5.99 2.21
N TYR A 263 -32.77 -5.05 2.84
CA TYR A 263 -31.94 -4.06 2.15
C TYR A 263 -30.55 -4.58 1.76
N THR A 264 -29.95 -5.47 2.57
CA THR A 264 -28.55 -5.91 2.41
C THR A 264 -28.36 -7.35 1.94
N CYS A 265 -29.40 -8.19 2.02
CA CYS A 265 -29.29 -9.63 1.88
C CYS A 265 -30.16 -10.24 0.76
N ARG A 266 -30.65 -9.46 -0.22
CA ARG A 266 -31.36 -10.04 -1.37
C ARG A 266 -30.37 -10.55 -2.42
N GLY A 267 -30.80 -11.53 -3.24
CA GLY A 267 -29.92 -12.20 -4.22
C GLY A 267 -29.30 -11.28 -5.28
N GLU A 268 -29.88 -10.10 -5.52
CA GLU A 268 -29.36 -9.09 -6.45
C GLU A 268 -28.29 -8.18 -5.81
N ASP A 269 -28.08 -8.27 -4.49
CA ASP A 269 -27.26 -7.32 -3.74
C ASP A 269 -25.76 -7.69 -3.72
N ALA A 270 -25.37 -8.77 -4.40
CA ALA A 270 -24.00 -9.25 -4.49
C ALA A 270 -23.52 -9.33 -5.95
N VAL A 271 -22.43 -8.61 -6.27
CA VAL A 271 -21.66 -8.85 -7.50
C VAL A 271 -20.53 -9.81 -7.13
N ARG A 272 -20.53 -10.99 -7.72
CA ARG A 272 -19.57 -12.07 -7.44
C ARG A 272 -18.93 -12.54 -8.73
N LEU A 273 -17.62 -12.65 -8.73
CA LEU A 273 -16.89 -13.44 -9.72
C LEU A 273 -16.95 -14.91 -9.29
N CYS A 274 -17.00 -15.84 -10.23
CA CYS A 274 -17.04 -17.26 -9.91
C CYS A 274 -15.99 -18.02 -10.72
N ASN A 275 -15.16 -18.79 -10.04
CA ASN A 275 -14.24 -19.70 -10.70
C ASN A 275 -15.02 -20.83 -11.40
N ILE A 276 -14.87 -20.91 -12.72
CA ILE A 276 -15.36 -22.07 -13.48
C ILE A 276 -14.37 -23.25 -13.35
N PRO A 277 -14.85 -24.50 -13.32
CA PRO A 277 -13.98 -25.66 -13.36
C PRO A 277 -13.22 -25.73 -14.71
N SER A 278 -11.89 -25.70 -14.66
CA SER A 278 -11.00 -25.81 -15.84
C SER A 278 -11.25 -24.72 -16.91
N PRO A 279 -10.95 -23.43 -16.62
CA PRO A 279 -11.16 -22.34 -17.56
C PRO A 279 -10.33 -22.51 -18.84
N THR A 280 -10.97 -22.29 -19.98
CA THR A 280 -10.33 -22.29 -21.31
C THR A 280 -9.96 -20.89 -21.81
N MET A 281 -10.34 -19.86 -21.06
CA MET A 281 -10.30 -18.43 -21.37
C MET A 281 -11.02 -18.05 -22.67
N ARG A 282 -12.15 -18.71 -22.95
CA ARG A 282 -13.02 -18.47 -24.13
C ARG A 282 -14.33 -17.80 -23.73
N ILE A 283 -15.11 -17.32 -24.70
CA ILE A 283 -16.42 -16.69 -24.43
C ILE A 283 -17.38 -17.65 -23.71
N ASP A 284 -17.31 -18.95 -24.02
CA ASP A 284 -18.14 -19.98 -23.39
C ASP A 284 -17.93 -20.04 -21.86
N ASP A 285 -16.72 -19.74 -21.39
CA ASP A 285 -16.40 -19.65 -19.97
C ASP A 285 -17.19 -18.54 -19.26
N LEU A 286 -17.44 -17.41 -19.93
CA LEU A 286 -18.24 -16.31 -19.39
C LEU A 286 -19.72 -16.70 -19.26
N ALA A 287 -20.24 -17.44 -20.24
CA ALA A 287 -21.60 -17.95 -20.21
C ALA A 287 -21.77 -19.01 -19.11
N GLU A 288 -20.77 -19.89 -18.96
CA GLU A 288 -20.75 -20.90 -17.89
C GLU A 288 -20.64 -20.25 -16.50
N GLU A 289 -19.79 -19.23 -16.34
CA GLU A 289 -19.71 -18.44 -15.11
C GLU A 289 -21.08 -17.83 -14.76
N LYS A 290 -21.77 -17.23 -15.73
CA LYS A 290 -23.12 -16.68 -15.52
C LYS A 290 -24.15 -17.74 -15.18
N ARG A 291 -24.07 -18.92 -15.79
CA ARG A 291 -24.94 -20.07 -15.46
C ARG A 291 -24.72 -20.52 -14.02
N LEU A 292 -23.45 -20.65 -13.59
CA LEU A 292 -23.09 -21.01 -12.21
C LEU A 292 -23.58 -19.95 -11.20
N LEU A 293 -23.34 -18.66 -11.48
CA LEU A 293 -23.83 -17.55 -10.65
C LEU A 293 -25.35 -17.54 -10.53
N GLY A 294 -26.08 -17.79 -11.63
CA GLY A 294 -27.54 -17.89 -11.62
C GLY A 294 -28.06 -19.05 -10.77
N SER A 295 -27.37 -20.21 -10.79
CA SER A 295 -27.73 -21.36 -9.97
C SER A 295 -27.50 -21.14 -8.46
N LEU A 296 -26.51 -20.32 -8.11
CA LEU A 296 -26.23 -19.93 -6.72
C LEU A 296 -27.26 -18.95 -6.14
N ASN A 297 -27.99 -18.23 -7.00
CA ASN A 297 -29.00 -17.26 -6.59
C ASN A 297 -30.41 -17.86 -6.47
N ALA A 298 -30.61 -19.12 -6.88
CA ALA A 298 -31.91 -19.79 -6.96
C ALA A 298 -32.17 -20.80 -5.83
N GLY A 299 -31.21 -21.00 -4.92
CA GLY A 299 -31.36 -21.78 -3.69
C GLY A 299 -31.36 -20.89 -2.46
#